data_AF-A0A970YX62-F1
#
_entry.id   AF-A0A970YX62-F1
#
_cell.length_a   1.000
_cell.length_b   1.000
_cell.length_c   1.000
_cell.angle_alpha   90.00
_cell.angle_beta   90.00
_cell.angle_gamma   90.00
#
_symmetry.space_group_name_H-M   'P 1'
#
loop_
_entity.id
_entity.type
_entity.pdbx_description
1 polymer ?
#
loop_
_entity_poly.entity_id
_entity_poly.type
_entity_poly.pdbx_seq_one_letter_code
_entity_poly.pdbx_strand_id
1 'polypeptide(L)'
;MPAELKPITAIVPKKEIDIVKTVFKELKDRLPNLEYTPFKYGRLGDKHIISFKVDAGYFNLFVEKFTFNKIKILFLEKEQKEIADRAEAISNKSSDAKSVDWTALKELKSNTSQKSMAQIDSFIKNGDYTRLLAISRDISQSKEIIERAGKNISVAINNAIERERQKSESSRIGAEEAIDNLIAIAGDKTLKNMGQTELAKIAGQMAINLCCTHRKHLDRLIDIANSNAVPYLTSVKAAIQLGDILMDNQNDYADDLSLAIRKLNLRWLENAYDIVRYNLDPHEIETFYSFTIFLDQKRNAKFNPP
;
A
#
# COMPACT_ATOMS: atom_id res chain seq x y z
N MET A 1 -25.76 20.03 0.52
CA MET A 1 -26.73 19.43 1.47
C MET A 1 -26.40 19.96 2.85
N PRO A 2 -27.37 20.37 3.68
CA PRO A 2 -27.07 20.80 5.05
C PRO A 2 -26.44 19.64 5.83
N ALA A 3 -25.39 19.93 6.61
CA ALA A 3 -24.71 18.91 7.41
C ALA A 3 -25.68 18.33 8.44
N GLU A 4 -25.71 17.00 8.55
CA GLU A 4 -26.55 16.32 9.55
C GLU A 4 -25.93 16.53 10.94
N LEU A 5 -26.65 17.19 11.86
CA LEU A 5 -26.15 17.52 13.20
C LEU A 5 -26.59 16.49 14.24
N LYS A 6 -25.64 15.80 14.87
CA LYS A 6 -25.86 14.82 15.94
C LYS A 6 -25.71 15.43 17.34
N PRO A 7 -26.61 15.11 18.29
CA PRO A 7 -26.59 15.67 19.64
C PRO A 7 -25.56 15.00 20.56
N ILE A 8 -24.84 15.81 21.32
CA ILE A 8 -23.93 15.37 22.40
C ILE A 8 -24.39 16.04 23.70
N THR A 9 -24.59 15.23 24.73
CA THR A 9 -24.91 15.71 26.07
C THR A 9 -23.86 15.22 27.06
N ALA A 10 -23.14 16.14 27.69
CA ALA A 10 -22.15 15.85 28.72
C ALA A 10 -22.69 16.23 30.11
N ILE A 11 -22.41 15.38 31.11
CA ILE A 11 -22.60 15.69 32.53
C ILE A 11 -21.23 15.97 33.12
N VAL A 12 -21.05 17.18 33.63
CA VAL A 12 -19.80 17.62 34.26
C VAL A 12 -20.03 18.24 35.64
N PRO A 13 -19.12 18.02 36.60
CA PRO A 13 -19.03 18.85 37.80
C PRO A 13 -18.80 20.32 37.43
N LYS A 14 -19.26 21.25 38.28
CA LYS A 14 -19.12 22.71 38.05
C LYS A 14 -17.67 23.13 37.76
N LYS A 15 -16.70 22.47 38.38
CA LYS A 15 -15.25 22.73 38.24
C LYS A 15 -14.68 22.32 36.88
N GLU A 16 -15.39 21.47 36.12
CA GLU A 16 -14.90 20.89 34.85
C GLU A 16 -15.57 21.52 33.62
N ILE A 17 -16.47 22.48 33.82
CA ILE A 17 -17.11 23.23 32.71
C ILE A 17 -16.07 23.93 31.83
N ASP A 18 -15.02 24.46 32.44
CA ASP A 18 -13.96 25.16 31.70
C ASP A 18 -13.06 24.19 30.92
N ILE A 19 -12.98 22.93 31.35
CA ILE A 19 -12.31 21.86 30.58
C ILE A 19 -13.13 21.58 29.30
N VAL A 20 -14.45 21.46 29.42
CA VAL A 20 -15.34 21.28 28.25
C VAL A 20 -15.18 22.41 27.24
N LYS A 21 -15.15 23.67 27.71
CA LYS A 21 -14.93 24.84 26.84
C LYS A 21 -13.56 24.83 26.18
N THR A 22 -12.51 24.43 26.90
CA THR A 22 -11.15 24.32 26.38
C THR A 22 -11.06 23.26 25.29
N VAL A 23 -11.57 22.05 25.55
CA VAL A 23 -11.64 20.96 24.55
C VAL A 23 -12.39 21.42 23.31
N PHE A 24 -13.49 22.15 23.50
CA PHE A 24 -14.28 22.67 22.39
C PHE A 24 -13.53 23.72 21.56
N LYS A 25 -12.86 24.67 22.23
CA LYS A 25 -12.05 25.70 21.58
C LYS A 25 -10.94 25.08 20.75
N GLU A 26 -10.23 24.10 21.29
CA GLU A 26 -9.18 23.38 20.58
C GLU A 26 -9.69 22.63 19.34
N LEU A 27 -10.88 22.04 19.42
CA LEU A 27 -11.51 21.36 18.27
C LEU A 27 -11.91 22.37 17.19
N LYS A 28 -12.45 23.52 17.58
CA LYS A 28 -12.80 24.60 16.65
C LYS A 28 -11.58 25.19 15.95
N ASP A 29 -10.49 25.39 16.69
CA ASP A 29 -9.24 25.96 16.14
C ASP A 29 -8.59 25.00 15.12
N ARG A 30 -8.80 23.69 15.25
CA ARG A 30 -8.26 22.66 14.35
C ARG A 30 -9.16 22.31 13.17
N LEU A 31 -10.46 22.54 13.31
CA LEU A 31 -11.47 22.20 12.32
C LEU A 31 -12.22 23.48 11.91
N PRO A 32 -11.66 24.27 10.97
CA PRO A 32 -12.21 25.57 10.60
C PRO A 32 -13.61 25.49 9.97
N ASN A 33 -14.01 24.31 9.48
CA ASN A 33 -15.34 24.04 8.90
C ASN A 33 -16.29 23.31 9.86
N LEU A 34 -15.99 23.27 11.16
CA LEU A 34 -16.82 22.57 12.13
C LEU A 34 -18.13 23.33 12.40
N GLU A 35 -19.25 22.77 11.96
CA GLU A 35 -20.58 23.24 12.30
C GLU A 35 -21.05 22.66 13.65
N TYR A 36 -21.54 23.52 14.54
CA TYR A 36 -22.09 23.13 15.83
C TYR A 36 -23.15 24.11 16.34
N THR A 37 -24.05 23.64 17.19
CA THR A 37 -25.03 24.51 17.87
C THR A 37 -24.45 25.10 19.15
N PRO A 38 -24.84 26.33 19.56
CA PRO A 38 -24.46 26.88 20.85
C PRO A 38 -24.78 25.94 22.02
N PHE A 39 -23.95 26.02 23.08
CA PHE A 39 -24.15 25.22 24.28
C PHE A 39 -25.46 25.55 24.98
N LYS A 40 -26.27 24.52 25.21
CA LYS A 40 -27.41 24.57 26.13
C LYS A 40 -26.96 24.04 27.49
N TYR A 41 -27.10 24.86 28.51
CA TYR A 41 -26.74 24.51 29.88
C TYR A 41 -27.99 24.12 30.66
N GLY A 42 -27.91 23.02 31.40
CA GLY A 42 -28.88 22.58 32.40
C GLY A 42 -28.18 22.29 33.72
N ARG A 43 -28.95 22.14 34.79
CA ARG A 43 -28.45 21.68 36.10
C ARG A 43 -29.23 20.46 36.55
N LEU A 44 -28.52 19.50 37.12
CA LEU A 44 -29.07 18.29 37.73
C LEU A 44 -28.35 18.06 39.06
N GLY A 45 -28.95 18.54 40.15
CA GLY A 45 -28.29 18.62 41.46
C GLY A 45 -27.02 19.46 41.40
N ASP A 46 -25.90 18.91 41.91
CA ASP A 46 -24.58 19.57 41.90
C ASP A 46 -23.84 19.48 40.54
N LYS A 47 -24.45 18.81 39.55
CA LYS A 47 -23.85 18.58 38.23
C LYS A 47 -24.45 19.51 37.19
N HIS A 48 -23.62 19.93 36.24
CA HIS A 48 -24.02 20.71 35.09
C HIS A 48 -24.17 19.79 33.89
N ILE A 49 -25.24 20.01 33.12
CA ILE A 49 -25.50 19.33 31.85
C ILE A 49 -25.17 20.32 30.74
N ILE A 50 -24.32 19.91 29.81
CA ILE A 50 -23.97 20.70 28.62
C ILE A 50 -24.43 19.89 27.41
N SER A 51 -25.37 20.45 26.64
CA SER A 51 -25.88 19.83 25.42
C SER A 51 -25.61 20.71 24.21
N PHE A 52 -25.13 20.10 23.13
CA PHE A 52 -24.87 20.76 21.85
C PHE A 52 -25.03 19.73 20.74
N LYS A 53 -25.13 20.19 19.49
CA LYS A 53 -25.10 19.32 18.31
C LYS A 53 -23.85 19.63 17.50
N VAL A 54 -23.25 18.62 16.92
CA VAL A 54 -22.09 18.70 16.03
C VAL A 54 -22.39 17.98 14.73
N ASP A 55 -21.73 18.38 13.65
CA ASP A 55 -21.76 17.61 12.40
C ASP A 55 -21.42 16.13 12.64
N ALA A 56 -22.26 15.25 12.06
CA ALA A 56 -22.17 13.81 12.15
C ALA A 56 -20.78 13.27 11.79
N GLY A 57 -20.07 13.90 10.85
CA GLY A 57 -18.70 13.53 10.48
C GLY A 57 -17.69 13.67 11.62
N TYR A 58 -17.96 14.53 12.60
CA TYR A 58 -17.09 14.81 13.75
C TYR A 58 -17.62 14.27 15.07
N PHE A 59 -18.80 13.65 15.09
CA PHE A 59 -19.45 13.14 16.30
C PHE A 59 -18.53 12.19 17.10
N ASN A 60 -17.91 11.22 16.42
CA ASN A 60 -17.04 10.23 17.05
C ASN A 60 -15.80 10.89 17.69
N LEU A 61 -15.22 11.88 17.03
CA LEU A 61 -14.07 12.63 17.54
C LEU A 61 -14.42 13.36 18.84
N PHE A 62 -15.61 13.96 18.91
CA PHE A 62 -16.07 14.61 20.15
C PHE A 62 -16.27 13.59 21.27
N VAL A 63 -16.89 12.44 20.99
CA VAL A 63 -17.11 11.39 21.98
C VAL A 63 -15.78 10.89 22.54
N GLU A 64 -14.81 10.60 21.68
CA GLU A 64 -13.47 10.18 22.09
C GLU A 64 -12.79 11.24 22.97
N LYS A 65 -12.77 12.50 22.52
CA LYS A 65 -12.09 13.58 23.24
C LYS A 65 -12.69 13.83 24.61
N PHE A 66 -14.01 13.81 24.71
CA PHE A 66 -14.68 14.00 25.99
C PHE A 66 -14.39 12.81 26.92
N THR A 67 -14.43 11.58 26.40
CA THR A 67 -14.11 10.37 27.18
C THR A 67 -12.66 10.37 27.67
N PHE A 68 -11.69 10.75 26.83
CA PHE A 68 -10.28 10.89 27.23
C PHE A 68 -10.06 11.91 28.35
N ASN A 69 -10.86 12.98 28.37
CA ASN A 69 -10.82 13.99 29.44
C ASN A 69 -11.65 13.60 30.67
N LYS A 70 -12.10 12.34 30.75
CA LYS A 70 -12.99 11.83 31.81
C LYS A 70 -14.31 12.59 31.93
N ILE A 71 -14.72 13.27 30.86
CA ILE A 71 -16.01 13.97 30.79
C ILE A 71 -17.07 12.93 30.49
N LYS A 72 -18.01 12.76 31.42
CA LYS A 72 -19.09 11.78 31.26
C LYS A 72 -20.09 12.24 30.22
N ILE A 73 -20.23 11.49 29.14
CA ILE A 73 -21.24 11.72 28.10
C ILE A 73 -22.47 10.86 28.39
N LEU A 74 -23.67 11.42 28.19
CA LEU A 74 -24.91 10.68 28.16
C LEU A 74 -25.15 10.14 26.75
N PHE A 75 -25.22 8.83 26.65
CA PHE A 75 -25.53 8.13 25.42
C PHE A 75 -26.99 7.70 25.44
N LEU A 76 -27.73 8.09 24.39
CA LEU A 76 -29.14 7.70 24.23
C LEU A 76 -29.27 6.38 23.45
N GLU A 77 -28.24 6.02 22.67
CA GLU A 77 -28.24 4.87 21.77
C GLU A 77 -27.10 3.89 22.10
N LYS A 78 -27.31 2.59 21.86
CA LYS A 78 -26.34 1.52 22.17
C LYS A 78 -25.00 1.69 21.43
N GLU A 79 -25.02 2.13 20.17
CA GLU A 79 -23.81 2.33 19.35
C GLU A 79 -22.86 3.39 19.93
N GLN A 80 -23.42 4.44 20.56
CA GLN A 80 -22.63 5.51 21.14
C GLN A 80 -21.89 5.05 22.41
N LYS A 81 -22.48 4.07 23.12
CA LYS A 81 -21.86 3.44 24.31
C LYS A 81 -20.65 2.58 23.93
N GLU A 82 -20.71 1.86 22.81
CA GLU A 82 -19.58 1.03 22.33
C GLU A 82 -18.35 1.82 21.90
N ILE A 83 -18.52 3.07 21.47
CA ILE A 83 -17.42 4.00 21.15
C ILE A 83 -16.77 4.50 22.44
N ALA A 84 -17.58 4.81 23.45
CA ALA A 84 -17.11 5.22 24.77
C ALA A 84 -16.35 4.10 25.49
N ASP A 85 -16.89 2.89 25.47
CA ASP A 85 -16.26 1.71 26.10
C ASP A 85 -14.89 1.40 25.45
N ARG A 86 -14.75 1.60 24.13
CA ARG A 86 -13.46 1.50 23.42
C ARG A 86 -12.48 2.58 23.86
N ALA A 87 -12.92 3.84 23.96
CA ALA A 87 -12.07 4.95 24.41
C ALA A 87 -11.64 4.79 25.88
N GLU A 88 -12.54 4.30 26.74
CA GLU A 88 -12.27 4.04 28.15
C GLU A 88 -11.30 2.86 28.35
N ALA A 89 -11.42 1.80 27.53
CA ALA A 89 -10.46 0.69 27.52
C ALA A 89 -9.04 1.12 27.12
N ILE A 90 -8.91 2.12 26.25
CA ILE A 90 -7.62 2.72 25.88
C ILE A 90 -7.09 3.58 27.03
N SER A 91 -7.94 4.37 27.69
CA SER A 91 -7.55 5.21 28.83
C SER A 91 -7.16 4.39 30.08
N ASN A 92 -7.77 3.22 30.30
CA ASN A 92 -7.51 2.39 31.48
C ASN A 92 -6.24 1.54 31.35
N LYS A 93 -5.71 1.32 30.13
CA LYS A 93 -4.41 0.66 29.92
C LYS A 93 -3.19 1.54 30.28
N SER A 94 -3.40 2.83 30.56
CA SER A 94 -2.33 3.78 30.91
C SER A 94 -2.38 4.21 32.39
N SER A 95 -2.75 3.30 33.29
CA SER A 95 -3.17 3.58 34.67
C SER A 95 -2.08 4.02 35.67
N ASP A 96 -1.09 4.81 35.25
CA ASP A 96 -0.17 5.51 36.17
C ASP A 96 -0.15 7.05 36.00
N ALA A 97 -1.06 7.60 35.21
CA ALA A 97 -1.13 9.04 35.02
C ALA A 97 -1.97 9.74 36.12
N LYS A 98 -1.37 9.95 37.30
CA LYS A 98 -1.76 11.07 38.17
C LYS A 98 -1.54 12.37 37.38
N SER A 99 -2.61 13.18 37.26
CA SER A 99 -2.65 14.54 36.68
C SER A 99 -1.52 14.85 35.70
N VAL A 100 -1.73 14.52 34.42
CA VAL A 100 -0.76 14.77 33.35
C VAL A 100 -0.46 16.26 33.24
N ASP A 101 0.75 16.64 33.66
CA ASP A 101 1.38 17.90 33.29
C ASP A 101 1.55 17.93 31.76
N TRP A 102 1.05 18.98 31.12
CA TRP A 102 0.88 19.08 29.66
C TRP A 102 2.21 19.10 28.89
N THR A 103 3.33 19.26 29.59
CA THR A 103 4.70 19.11 29.10
C THR A 103 5.00 17.68 28.62
N ALA A 104 4.54 16.67 29.37
CA ALA A 104 4.72 15.26 29.03
C ALA A 104 3.95 14.83 27.76
N LEU A 105 2.84 15.50 27.42
CA LEU A 105 2.06 15.24 26.20
C LEU A 105 2.72 15.81 24.93
N LYS A 106 3.49 16.91 25.05
CA LYS A 106 4.35 17.39 23.95
C LYS A 106 5.51 16.44 23.72
N GLU A 107 6.12 15.93 24.78
CA GLU A 107 7.19 14.93 24.70
C GLU A 107 6.71 13.57 24.20
N LEU A 108 5.51 13.12 24.59
CA LEU A 108 4.89 11.90 24.05
C LEU A 108 4.53 12.03 22.57
N LYS A 109 4.08 13.20 22.11
CA LYS A 109 3.85 13.46 20.67
C LYS A 109 5.14 13.62 19.88
N SER A 110 6.17 14.26 20.43
CA SER A 110 7.48 14.32 19.77
C SER A 110 8.13 12.94 19.71
N ASN A 111 8.03 12.14 20.78
CA ASN A 111 8.55 10.78 20.82
C ASN A 111 7.75 9.82 19.94
N THR A 112 6.42 9.96 19.85
CA THR A 112 5.59 9.15 18.94
C THR A 112 5.81 9.56 17.49
N SER A 113 5.90 10.87 17.19
CA SER A 113 6.26 11.35 15.85
C SER A 113 7.67 10.91 15.46
N GLN A 114 8.66 11.02 16.34
CA GLN A 114 10.02 10.53 16.09
C GLN A 114 10.07 9.01 15.90
N LYS A 115 9.31 8.22 16.69
CA LYS A 115 9.20 6.77 16.49
C LYS A 115 8.53 6.42 15.16
N SER A 116 7.46 7.13 14.78
CA SER A 116 6.81 6.96 13.47
C SER A 116 7.71 7.38 12.31
N MET A 117 8.51 8.44 12.48
CA MET A 117 9.50 8.87 11.49
C MET A 117 10.64 7.85 11.35
N ALA A 118 11.18 7.35 12.46
CA ALA A 118 12.18 6.28 12.44
C ALA A 118 11.62 4.99 11.82
N GLN A 119 10.34 4.71 12.03
CA GLN A 119 9.65 3.59 11.40
C GLN A 119 9.49 3.79 9.89
N ILE A 120 9.13 4.99 9.42
CA ILE A 120 9.13 5.34 7.99
C ILE A 120 10.53 5.14 7.40
N ASP A 121 11.57 5.67 8.04
CA ASP A 121 12.95 5.52 7.57
C ASP A 121 13.36 4.05 7.49
N SER A 122 12.89 3.22 8.42
CA SER A 122 13.09 1.77 8.36
C SER A 122 12.39 1.14 7.15
N PHE A 123 11.17 1.55 6.82
CA PHE A 123 10.44 1.03 5.65
C PHE A 123 11.10 1.47 4.34
N ILE A 124 11.59 2.71 4.28
CA ILE A 124 12.36 3.20 3.13
C ILE A 124 13.61 2.34 2.95
N LYS A 125 14.39 2.17 4.02
CA LYS A 125 15.65 1.40 3.97
C LYS A 125 15.44 -0.07 3.63
N ASN A 126 14.39 -0.69 4.16
CA ASN A 126 14.11 -2.11 3.97
C ASN A 126 13.37 -2.44 2.66
N GLY A 127 12.93 -1.40 1.93
CA GLY A 127 12.16 -1.54 0.69
C GLY A 127 10.67 -1.87 0.91
N ASP A 128 10.11 -1.61 2.08
CA ASP A 128 8.70 -1.90 2.37
C ASP A 128 7.78 -0.78 1.86
N TYR A 129 7.72 -0.66 0.54
CA TYR A 129 6.91 0.35 -0.12
C TYR A 129 5.40 0.13 0.10
N THR A 130 4.96 -1.10 0.37
CA THR A 130 3.55 -1.43 0.66
C THR A 130 3.06 -0.79 1.95
N ARG A 131 3.91 -0.79 3.01
CA ARG A 131 3.59 -0.08 4.26
C ARG A 131 3.65 1.42 4.10
N LEU A 132 4.58 1.95 3.32
CA LEU A 132 4.61 3.38 3.01
C LEU A 132 3.34 3.83 2.26
N LEU A 133 2.85 3.01 1.33
CA LEU A 133 1.58 3.24 0.65
C LEU A 133 0.41 3.30 1.64
N ALA A 134 0.34 2.34 2.56
CA ALA A 134 -0.69 2.33 3.59
C ALA A 134 -0.64 3.61 4.45
N ILE A 135 0.55 3.99 4.92
CA ILE A 135 0.76 5.21 5.73
C ILE A 135 0.39 6.47 4.93
N SER A 136 0.77 6.53 3.64
CA SER A 136 0.47 7.70 2.79
C SER A 136 -1.03 7.91 2.53
N ARG A 137 -1.87 6.91 2.81
CA ARG A 137 -3.33 6.96 2.64
C ARG A 137 -4.08 7.02 3.97
N ASP A 138 -3.39 6.84 5.08
CA ASP A 138 -3.97 6.83 6.41
C ASP A 138 -4.19 8.25 6.93
N ILE A 139 -5.42 8.73 6.81
CA ILE A 139 -5.86 10.06 7.26
C ILE A 139 -5.77 10.26 8.78
N SER A 140 -5.55 9.19 9.56
CA SER A 140 -5.34 9.30 11.01
C SER A 140 -3.92 9.75 11.36
N GLN A 141 -2.98 9.65 10.43
CA GLN A 141 -1.59 10.09 10.62
C GLN A 141 -1.44 11.62 10.50
N SER A 142 -0.34 12.15 11.01
CA SER A 142 -0.03 13.56 10.81
C SER A 142 0.30 13.85 9.34
N LYS A 143 -0.03 15.07 8.87
CA LYS A 143 0.26 15.51 7.50
C LYS A 143 1.74 15.33 7.12
N GLU A 144 2.65 15.59 8.06
CA GLU A 144 4.09 15.43 7.86
C GLU A 144 4.50 13.97 7.62
N ILE A 145 3.92 13.03 8.38
CA ILE A 145 4.15 11.58 8.22
C ILE A 145 3.61 11.10 6.88
N ILE A 146 2.39 11.51 6.52
CA ILE A 146 1.75 11.19 5.23
C ILE A 146 2.61 11.69 4.06
N GLU A 147 3.03 12.95 4.12
CA GLU A 147 3.82 13.59 3.06
C GLU A 147 5.19 12.95 2.91
N ARG A 148 5.88 12.66 4.02
CA ARG A 148 7.16 11.96 4.00
C ARG A 148 7.04 10.55 3.45
N ALA A 149 6.04 9.79 3.87
CA ALA A 149 5.78 8.45 3.33
C ALA A 149 5.55 8.52 1.83
N GLY A 150 4.66 9.42 1.37
CA GLY A 150 4.35 9.61 -0.05
C GLY A 150 5.58 9.96 -0.90
N LYS A 151 6.41 10.90 -0.44
CA LYS A 151 7.63 11.34 -1.16
C LYS A 151 8.69 10.26 -1.32
N ASN A 152 8.69 9.24 -0.46
CA ASN A 152 9.75 8.22 -0.44
C ASN A 152 9.32 6.85 -0.99
N ILE A 153 8.11 6.73 -1.55
CA ILE A 153 7.64 5.46 -2.13
C ILE A 153 8.57 4.98 -3.26
N SER A 154 8.94 5.85 -4.20
CA SER A 154 9.86 5.49 -5.30
C SER A 154 11.23 5.02 -4.79
N VAL A 155 11.75 5.65 -3.73
CA VAL A 155 13.01 5.25 -3.10
C VAL A 155 12.88 3.87 -2.47
N ALA A 156 11.78 3.60 -1.76
CA ALA A 156 11.54 2.30 -1.16
C ALA A 156 11.39 1.20 -2.22
N ILE A 157 10.74 1.47 -3.35
CA ILE A 157 10.64 0.50 -4.46
C ILE A 157 12.04 0.18 -5.02
N ASN A 158 12.88 1.19 -5.27
CA ASN A 158 14.26 0.97 -5.71
C ASN A 158 15.06 0.13 -4.71
N ASN A 159 14.93 0.43 -3.42
CA ASN A 159 15.59 -0.35 -2.37
C ASN A 159 15.08 -1.79 -2.31
N ALA A 160 13.78 -2.02 -2.58
CA ALA A 160 13.22 -3.36 -2.68
C ALA A 160 13.85 -4.15 -3.84
N ILE A 161 13.90 -3.55 -5.03
CA ILE A 161 14.51 -4.15 -6.23
C ILE A 161 15.98 -4.50 -5.98
N GLU A 162 16.75 -3.56 -5.43
CA GLU A 162 18.18 -3.76 -5.13
C GLU A 162 18.40 -4.85 -4.07
N ARG A 163 17.51 -4.93 -3.08
CA ARG A 163 17.57 -5.99 -2.07
C ARG A 163 17.31 -7.37 -2.66
N GLU A 164 16.32 -7.51 -3.53
CA GLU A 164 16.07 -8.79 -4.21
C GLU A 164 17.23 -9.16 -5.14
N ARG A 165 17.86 -8.18 -5.81
CA ARG A 165 19.10 -8.41 -6.55
C ARG A 165 20.19 -9.00 -5.65
N GLN A 166 20.50 -8.36 -4.52
CA GLN A 166 21.53 -8.86 -3.60
C GLN A 166 21.17 -10.24 -3.03
N LYS A 167 19.89 -10.49 -2.76
CA LYS A 167 19.40 -11.78 -2.28
C LYS A 167 19.66 -12.90 -3.30
N SER A 168 19.47 -12.62 -4.58
CA SER A 168 19.73 -13.60 -5.65
C SER A 168 21.20 -14.05 -5.72
N GLU A 169 22.14 -13.18 -5.33
CA GLU A 169 23.58 -13.47 -5.30
C GLU A 169 23.98 -14.32 -4.09
N SER A 170 23.18 -14.32 -3.03
CA SER A 170 23.53 -14.93 -1.74
C SER A 170 23.31 -16.45 -1.68
N SER A 171 22.31 -16.98 -2.40
CA SER A 171 21.99 -18.40 -2.42
C SER A 171 21.02 -18.76 -3.54
N ARG A 172 20.97 -20.05 -3.94
CA ARG A 172 20.03 -20.54 -4.95
C ARG A 172 18.56 -20.40 -4.55
N ILE A 173 18.23 -20.67 -3.28
CA ILE A 173 16.86 -20.45 -2.75
C ILE A 173 16.54 -18.95 -2.78
N GLY A 174 17.54 -18.11 -2.47
CA GLY A 174 17.43 -16.66 -2.57
C GLY A 174 17.10 -16.16 -3.98
N ALA A 175 17.57 -16.84 -5.04
CA ALA A 175 17.28 -16.47 -6.42
C ALA A 175 15.80 -16.73 -6.80
N GLU A 176 15.23 -17.87 -6.41
CA GLU A 176 13.81 -18.18 -6.66
C GLU A 176 12.89 -17.17 -5.97
N GLU A 177 13.12 -16.91 -4.68
CA GLU A 177 12.33 -15.93 -3.93
C GLU A 177 12.51 -14.51 -4.49
N ALA A 178 13.72 -14.16 -4.95
CA ALA A 178 13.99 -12.86 -5.57
C ALA A 178 13.24 -12.68 -6.89
N ILE A 179 13.20 -13.71 -7.75
CA ILE A 179 12.44 -13.69 -9.01
C ILE A 179 10.96 -13.45 -8.71
N ASP A 180 10.39 -14.20 -7.76
CA ASP A 180 8.98 -14.09 -7.39
C ASP A 180 8.62 -12.69 -6.88
N ASN A 181 9.46 -12.13 -6.01
CA ASN A 181 9.28 -10.80 -5.46
C ASN A 181 9.40 -9.70 -6.54
N LEU A 182 10.37 -9.83 -7.47
CA LEU A 182 10.53 -8.87 -8.57
C LEU A 182 9.36 -8.93 -9.56
N ILE A 183 8.84 -10.12 -9.85
CA ILE A 183 7.62 -10.30 -10.65
C ILE A 183 6.42 -9.67 -9.92
N ALA A 184 6.31 -9.83 -8.60
CA ALA A 184 5.24 -9.21 -7.82
C ALA A 184 5.30 -7.68 -7.86
N ILE A 185 6.51 -7.09 -7.74
CA ILE A 185 6.72 -5.64 -7.88
C ILE A 185 6.33 -5.18 -9.29
N ALA A 186 6.78 -5.88 -10.34
CA ALA A 186 6.44 -5.55 -11.72
C ALA A 186 4.93 -5.67 -12.00
N GLY A 187 4.25 -6.59 -11.31
CA GLY A 187 2.82 -6.85 -11.41
C GLY A 187 1.93 -5.96 -10.54
N ASP A 188 2.49 -5.09 -9.71
CA ASP A 188 1.71 -4.31 -8.75
C ASP A 188 0.89 -3.21 -9.44
N LYS A 189 -0.44 -3.41 -9.47
CA LYS A 189 -1.41 -2.46 -10.05
C LYS A 189 -1.35 -1.10 -9.37
N THR A 190 -0.98 -1.05 -8.10
CA THR A 190 -0.87 0.21 -7.34
C THR A 190 0.23 1.09 -7.90
N LEU A 191 1.37 0.49 -8.27
CA LEU A 191 2.49 1.22 -8.87
C LEU A 191 2.10 1.80 -10.22
N LYS A 192 1.38 1.04 -11.06
CA LYS A 192 0.83 1.52 -12.34
C LYS A 192 -0.11 2.71 -12.13
N ASN A 193 -1.04 2.62 -11.17
CA ASN A 193 -1.99 3.69 -10.88
C ASN A 193 -1.32 4.96 -10.34
N MET A 194 -0.12 4.86 -9.79
CA MET A 194 0.67 5.98 -9.27
C MET A 194 1.67 6.54 -10.29
N GLY A 195 1.65 6.05 -11.54
CA GLY A 195 2.59 6.47 -12.57
C GLY A 195 4.02 5.96 -12.37
N GLN A 196 4.23 4.95 -11.50
CA GLN A 196 5.54 4.36 -11.24
C GLN A 196 5.87 3.22 -12.24
N THR A 197 5.42 3.36 -13.49
CA THR A 197 5.53 2.31 -14.52
C THR A 197 6.99 1.97 -14.85
N GLU A 198 7.90 2.96 -14.81
CA GLU A 198 9.32 2.72 -15.06
C GLU A 198 9.96 1.85 -13.99
N LEU A 199 9.59 2.02 -12.71
CA LEU A 199 10.08 1.15 -11.63
C LEU A 199 9.57 -0.29 -11.79
N ALA A 200 8.31 -0.45 -12.21
CA ALA A 200 7.75 -1.77 -12.52
C ALA A 200 8.49 -2.45 -13.71
N LYS A 201 8.85 -1.68 -14.74
CA LYS A 201 9.67 -2.18 -15.87
C LYS A 201 11.06 -2.60 -15.41
N ILE A 202 11.72 -1.82 -14.55
CA ILE A 202 13.04 -2.13 -13.98
C ILE A 202 12.97 -3.45 -13.19
N ALA A 203 11.98 -3.61 -12.31
CA ALA A 203 11.79 -4.84 -11.56
C ALA A 203 11.58 -6.04 -12.49
N GLY A 204 10.76 -5.87 -13.53
CA GLY A 204 10.50 -6.89 -14.53
C GLY A 204 11.75 -7.29 -15.33
N GLN A 205 12.55 -6.32 -15.76
CA GLN A 205 13.82 -6.58 -16.46
C GLN A 205 14.81 -7.31 -15.56
N MET A 206 14.88 -6.93 -14.28
CA MET A 206 15.71 -7.62 -13.30
C MET A 206 15.30 -9.08 -13.13
N ALA A 207 13.99 -9.36 -13.04
CA ALA A 207 13.46 -10.72 -12.97
C ALA A 207 13.86 -11.55 -14.20
N ILE A 208 13.72 -10.97 -15.41
CA ILE A 208 14.14 -11.62 -16.67
C ILE A 208 15.62 -11.98 -16.62
N ASN A 209 16.48 -11.03 -16.25
CA ASN A 209 17.92 -11.25 -16.19
C ASN A 209 18.28 -12.39 -15.21
N LEU A 210 17.60 -12.47 -14.06
CA LEU A 210 17.82 -13.56 -13.10
C LEU A 210 17.38 -14.92 -13.66
N CYS A 211 16.26 -14.97 -14.37
CA CYS A 211 15.80 -16.20 -15.03
C CYS A 211 16.79 -16.66 -16.10
N CYS A 212 17.34 -15.75 -16.91
CA CYS A 212 18.37 -16.07 -17.90
C CYS A 212 19.67 -16.56 -17.25
N THR A 213 20.03 -16.02 -16.09
CA THR A 213 21.25 -16.42 -15.36
C THR A 213 21.13 -17.80 -14.73
N HIS A 214 19.90 -18.19 -14.34
CA HIS A 214 19.64 -19.45 -13.66
C HIS A 214 18.75 -20.36 -14.50
N ARG A 215 19.38 -21.26 -15.28
CA ARG A 215 18.71 -22.22 -16.19
C ARG A 215 17.44 -22.88 -15.63
N LYS A 216 17.43 -23.22 -14.33
CA LYS A 216 16.29 -23.88 -13.67
C LYS A 216 15.04 -23.01 -13.52
N HIS A 217 15.14 -21.71 -13.79
CA HIS A 217 14.06 -20.74 -13.69
C HIS A 217 13.67 -20.16 -15.06
N LEU A 218 14.11 -20.79 -16.17
CA LEU A 218 13.71 -20.35 -17.52
C LEU A 218 12.20 -20.47 -17.73
N ASP A 219 11.54 -21.41 -17.08
CA ASP A 219 10.09 -21.55 -17.10
C ASP A 219 9.36 -20.29 -16.55
N ARG A 220 9.99 -19.55 -15.63
CA ARG A 220 9.46 -18.27 -15.13
C ARG A 220 9.41 -17.19 -16.21
N LEU A 221 10.23 -17.26 -17.26
CA LEU A 221 10.10 -16.36 -18.43
C LEU A 221 8.76 -16.57 -19.14
N ILE A 222 8.24 -17.80 -19.17
CA ILE A 222 6.90 -18.10 -19.72
C ILE A 222 5.82 -17.44 -18.85
N ASP A 223 5.96 -17.49 -17.53
CA ASP A 223 5.01 -16.86 -16.61
C ASP A 223 5.00 -15.33 -16.74
N ILE A 224 6.18 -14.71 -16.89
CA ILE A 224 6.30 -13.26 -17.15
C ILE A 224 5.69 -12.90 -18.51
N ALA A 225 6.02 -13.66 -19.56
CA ALA A 225 5.50 -13.45 -20.90
C ALA A 225 3.97 -13.53 -20.97
N ASN A 226 3.37 -14.46 -20.22
CA ASN A 226 1.92 -14.67 -20.17
C ASN A 226 1.17 -13.74 -19.22
N SER A 227 1.86 -12.97 -18.38
CA SER A 227 1.22 -12.19 -17.32
C SER A 227 0.60 -10.89 -17.86
N ASN A 228 -0.68 -10.67 -17.57
CA ASN A 228 -1.36 -9.39 -17.81
C ASN A 228 -1.13 -8.35 -16.72
N ALA A 229 -0.52 -8.78 -15.60
CA ALA A 229 -0.24 -7.91 -14.46
C ALA A 229 1.06 -7.11 -14.68
N VAL A 230 2.05 -7.67 -15.38
CA VAL A 230 3.32 -6.99 -15.69
C VAL A 230 3.18 -5.99 -16.85
N PRO A 231 4.13 -5.07 -17.09
CA PRO A 231 4.11 -4.19 -18.26
C PRO A 231 4.26 -4.99 -19.56
N TYR A 232 3.58 -4.57 -20.64
CA TYR A 232 3.66 -5.26 -21.94
C TYR A 232 5.08 -5.38 -22.48
N LEU A 233 5.89 -4.32 -22.32
CA LEU A 233 7.29 -4.35 -22.73
C LEU A 233 8.06 -5.45 -22.00
N THR A 234 7.79 -5.65 -20.71
CA THR A 234 8.38 -6.73 -19.91
C THR A 234 7.93 -8.10 -20.41
N SER A 235 6.63 -8.29 -20.67
CA SER A 235 6.13 -9.56 -21.23
C SER A 235 6.78 -9.91 -22.57
N VAL A 236 6.89 -8.93 -23.47
CA VAL A 236 7.48 -9.13 -24.80
C VAL A 236 8.98 -9.38 -24.70
N LYS A 237 9.72 -8.63 -23.87
CA LYS A 237 11.14 -8.88 -23.61
C LYS A 237 11.40 -10.25 -22.99
N ALA A 238 10.52 -10.74 -22.11
CA ALA A 238 10.65 -12.10 -21.57
C ALA A 238 10.51 -13.17 -22.66
N ALA A 239 9.57 -13.00 -23.60
CA ALA A 239 9.41 -13.90 -24.74
C ALA A 239 10.62 -13.84 -25.70
N ILE A 240 11.18 -12.65 -25.95
CA ILE A 240 12.39 -12.46 -26.76
C ILE A 240 13.57 -13.19 -26.15
N GLN A 241 13.85 -12.93 -24.87
CA GLN A 241 14.98 -13.56 -24.16
C GLN A 241 14.84 -15.09 -24.09
N LEU A 242 13.61 -15.59 -23.91
CA LEU A 242 13.35 -17.02 -24.00
C LEU A 242 13.61 -17.55 -25.42
N GLY A 243 13.22 -16.79 -26.44
CA GLY A 243 13.50 -17.09 -27.84
C GLY A 243 14.99 -17.19 -28.13
N ASP A 244 15.78 -16.19 -27.76
CA ASP A 244 17.24 -16.17 -27.95
C ASP A 244 17.89 -17.42 -27.34
N ILE A 245 17.53 -17.76 -26.09
CA ILE A 245 18.10 -18.91 -25.40
C ILE A 245 17.72 -20.24 -26.06
N LEU A 246 16.43 -20.42 -26.37
CA LEU A 246 15.91 -21.70 -26.84
C LEU A 246 16.20 -21.95 -28.32
N MET A 247 16.19 -20.91 -29.15
CA MET A 247 16.40 -21.04 -30.60
C MET A 247 17.86 -21.32 -30.94
N ASP A 248 18.81 -20.74 -30.19
CA ASP A 248 20.25 -20.97 -30.37
C ASP A 248 20.68 -22.38 -29.96
N ASN A 249 19.97 -23.01 -29.02
CA ASN A 249 20.39 -24.26 -28.36
C ASN A 249 19.25 -25.29 -28.23
N GLN A 250 18.47 -25.52 -29.30
CA GLN A 250 17.24 -26.33 -29.27
C GLN A 250 17.43 -27.74 -28.67
N ASN A 251 18.56 -28.39 -28.91
CA ASN A 251 18.85 -29.73 -28.39
C ASN A 251 19.08 -29.74 -26.88
N ASP A 252 19.79 -28.73 -26.37
CA ASP A 252 20.14 -28.65 -24.95
C ASP A 252 18.93 -28.22 -24.09
N TYR A 253 17.95 -27.55 -24.68
CA TYR A 253 16.75 -27.03 -24.02
C TYR A 253 15.45 -27.68 -24.51
N ALA A 254 15.48 -28.94 -24.91
CA ALA A 254 14.32 -29.63 -25.48
C ALA A 254 13.08 -29.61 -24.56
N ASP A 255 13.27 -29.79 -23.25
CA ASP A 255 12.19 -29.77 -22.26
C ASP A 255 11.57 -28.38 -22.10
N ASP A 256 12.42 -27.35 -21.98
CA ASP A 256 12.01 -25.95 -21.88
C ASP A 256 11.30 -25.48 -23.15
N LEU A 257 11.79 -25.90 -24.32
CA LEU A 257 11.17 -25.65 -25.61
C LEU A 257 9.80 -26.33 -25.73
N SER A 258 9.69 -27.59 -25.30
CA SER A 258 8.41 -28.29 -25.26
C SER A 258 7.43 -27.60 -24.30
N LEU A 259 7.91 -27.06 -23.18
CA LEU A 259 7.11 -26.29 -22.24
C LEU A 259 6.62 -24.97 -22.87
N ALA A 260 7.50 -24.22 -23.53
CA ALA A 260 7.19 -22.98 -24.24
C ALA A 260 6.14 -23.21 -25.33
N ILE A 261 6.32 -24.26 -26.16
CA ILE A 261 5.35 -24.70 -27.17
C ILE A 261 3.98 -24.97 -26.54
N ARG A 262 3.90 -25.54 -25.34
CA ARG A 262 2.61 -25.84 -24.71
C ARG A 262 1.97 -24.65 -23.99
N LYS A 263 2.77 -23.79 -23.36
CA LYS A 263 2.27 -22.83 -22.36
C LYS A 263 2.25 -21.38 -22.81
N LEU A 264 3.06 -20.96 -23.79
CA LEU A 264 3.06 -19.54 -24.21
C LEU A 264 1.74 -19.13 -24.87
N ASN A 265 1.17 -18.01 -24.46
CA ASN A 265 -0.05 -17.47 -25.04
C ASN A 265 0.32 -16.52 -26.20
N LEU A 266 0.44 -17.07 -27.41
CA LEU A 266 0.86 -16.31 -28.61
C LEU A 266 -0.08 -15.15 -28.91
N ARG A 267 -1.40 -15.37 -28.86
CA ARG A 267 -2.40 -14.32 -29.07
C ARG A 267 -2.23 -13.15 -28.10
N TRP A 268 -1.94 -13.45 -26.83
CA TRP A 268 -1.65 -12.41 -25.84
C TRP A 268 -0.37 -11.64 -26.18
N LEU A 269 0.69 -12.36 -26.53
CA LEU A 269 1.98 -11.76 -26.86
C LEU A 269 1.91 -10.89 -28.11
N GLU A 270 1.16 -11.29 -29.13
CA GLU A 270 0.89 -10.48 -30.33
C GLU A 270 0.20 -9.17 -29.95
N ASN A 271 -0.87 -9.23 -29.14
CA ASN A 271 -1.56 -8.03 -28.67
C ASN A 271 -0.64 -7.11 -27.85
N ALA A 272 0.22 -7.70 -26.99
CA ALA A 272 1.18 -6.93 -26.20
C ALA A 272 2.25 -6.30 -27.09
N TYR A 273 2.75 -7.05 -28.09
CA TYR A 273 3.75 -6.61 -29.06
C TYR A 273 3.27 -5.42 -29.88
N ASP A 274 2.03 -5.45 -30.39
CA ASP A 274 1.47 -4.35 -31.18
C ASP A 274 1.52 -2.99 -30.46
N ILE A 275 1.48 -3.02 -29.12
CA ILE A 275 1.51 -1.83 -28.28
C ILE A 275 2.94 -1.32 -28.05
N VAL A 276 3.93 -2.21 -27.99
CA VAL A 276 5.30 -1.89 -27.54
C VAL A 276 6.39 -2.07 -28.59
N ARG A 277 6.06 -2.50 -29.80
CA ARG A 277 7.01 -2.76 -30.89
C ARG A 277 7.95 -1.59 -31.21
N TYR A 278 7.50 -0.36 -30.98
CA TYR A 278 8.31 0.85 -31.20
C TYR A 278 9.39 1.08 -30.14
N ASN A 279 9.38 0.30 -29.06
CA ASN A 279 10.38 0.32 -28.00
C ASN A 279 11.42 -0.80 -28.13
N LEU A 280 11.36 -1.57 -29.21
CA LEU A 280 12.25 -2.69 -29.48
C LEU A 280 13.23 -2.34 -30.58
N ASP A 281 14.44 -2.90 -30.51
CA ASP A 281 15.41 -2.80 -31.59
C ASP A 281 15.14 -3.82 -32.71
N PRO A 282 15.80 -3.70 -33.89
CA PRO A 282 15.57 -4.61 -35.00
C PRO A 282 15.83 -6.09 -34.69
N HIS A 283 16.82 -6.39 -33.84
CA HIS A 283 17.15 -7.76 -33.47
C HIS A 283 16.07 -8.33 -32.55
N GLU A 284 15.63 -7.58 -31.55
CA GLU A 284 14.51 -7.94 -30.68
C GLU A 284 13.22 -8.24 -31.47
N ILE A 285 12.94 -7.44 -32.50
CA ILE A 285 11.80 -7.65 -33.38
C ILE A 285 11.94 -8.96 -34.17
N GLU A 286 13.11 -9.21 -34.76
CA GLU A 286 13.39 -10.43 -35.53
C GLU A 286 13.29 -11.69 -34.66
N THR A 287 13.90 -11.68 -33.47
CA THR A 287 13.81 -12.78 -32.50
C THR A 287 12.35 -13.05 -32.14
N PHE A 288 11.57 -12.01 -31.82
CA PHE A 288 10.16 -12.18 -31.44
C PHE A 288 9.35 -12.85 -32.55
N TYR A 289 9.46 -12.39 -33.79
CA TYR A 289 8.75 -12.99 -34.92
C TYR A 289 9.21 -14.41 -35.20
N SER A 290 10.51 -14.64 -35.26
CA SER A 290 11.08 -15.95 -35.56
C SER A 290 10.66 -16.99 -34.53
N PHE A 291 10.69 -16.61 -33.24
CA PHE A 291 10.29 -17.49 -32.16
C PHE A 291 8.79 -17.76 -32.15
N THR A 292 7.94 -16.74 -32.30
CA THR A 292 6.47 -16.93 -32.30
C THR A 292 5.99 -17.77 -33.50
N ILE A 293 6.54 -17.55 -34.69
CA ILE A 293 6.27 -18.36 -35.89
C ILE A 293 6.70 -19.81 -35.67
N PHE A 294 7.90 -20.03 -35.14
CA PHE A 294 8.39 -21.37 -34.83
C PHE A 294 7.44 -22.12 -33.88
N LEU A 295 7.00 -21.45 -32.81
CA LEU A 295 6.08 -22.05 -31.84
C LEU A 295 4.72 -22.39 -32.47
N ASP A 296 4.16 -21.51 -33.29
CA ASP A 296 2.90 -21.74 -33.99
C ASP A 296 2.99 -22.94 -34.95
N GLN A 297 4.06 -22.99 -35.76
CA GLN A 297 4.32 -24.12 -36.66
C GLN A 297 4.42 -25.45 -35.90
N LYS A 298 5.14 -25.48 -34.77
CA LYS A 298 5.28 -26.70 -33.94
C LYS A 298 3.98 -27.10 -33.26
N ARG A 299 3.09 -26.16 -32.93
CA ARG A 299 1.74 -26.47 -32.42
C ARG A 299 0.91 -27.11 -33.52
N ASN A 300 0.84 -26.47 -34.69
CA ASN A 300 0.00 -26.92 -35.79
C ASN A 300 0.48 -28.25 -36.39
N ALA A 301 1.79 -28.50 -36.44
CA ALA A 301 2.35 -29.78 -36.86
C ALA A 301 2.02 -30.96 -35.92
N LYS A 302 1.74 -30.70 -34.62
CA LYS A 302 1.29 -31.75 -33.69
C LYS A 302 -0.18 -32.13 -33.86
N PHE A 303 -0.99 -31.27 -34.49
CA PHE A 303 -2.43 -31.50 -34.72
C PHE A 303 -2.76 -32.12 -36.08
N ASN A 304 -1.79 -32.16 -37.00
CA ASN A 304 -1.87 -32.88 -38.27
C ASN A 304 -0.69 -33.87 -38.38
N PRO A 305 -0.76 -35.05 -37.74
CA PRO A 305 0.16 -36.12 -38.10
C PRO A 305 -0.15 -36.58 -39.54
N PRO A 306 0.88 -37.04 -40.29
CA PRO A 306 0.69 -37.59 -41.64
C PRO A 306 -0.28 -38.78 -41.67
#